data_AF-A0A3N5IQV8-F1
#
_entry.id   AF-A0A3N5IQV8-F1
#
_cell.length_a   1.000
_cell.length_b   1.000
_cell.length_c   1.000
_cell.angle_alpha   90.00
_cell.angle_beta   90.00
_cell.angle_gamma   90.00
#
_symmetry.space_group_name_H-M   'P 1'
#
loop_
_entity.id
_entity.type
_entity.pdbx_description
1 polymer ?
#
loop_
_entity_poly.entity_id
_entity_poly.type
_entity_poly.pdbx_seq_one_letter_code
_entity_poly.pdbx_strand_id
1 'polypeptide(L)'
;MIRLPWIFVLLVCTGCAGREGGHGRWTKLAAEPSALGHPDQPQSAEPLVEGNDSAKNDSATIAQVVSLEPVAALESDAPGLESPGQIMNPAVAEPVQAALTKLQAELPVPLSAAVVGGPIASPSDQVDREQAVVSSPPEATFSGWYERESLKINLPTALAMIGGQHPAVGAARWRVQQAYAQLDQSRVLWLPSIQSGFHFSRHEGNIQASDGSILDVNRSSVQYGLGVGAVAAGPILRPGLNAQFHLADAIFQPRIARNQAWAADHAAAATLNRQLRDVAVAYYQWLDAQQGLRILEATLQRMEGLSKLTDDFAETGQGLQADADRMRTELILVEDRLVEGRERIDVASARLIESLSVSYSSQLEPMDLTVLPLEWVAAESEDGRLISTALLMRPELKESQSLVAAACEQYERQKYAPLVPSLVLGFSSGEFGGGVGNQLSNVEGRYDLDA
;
A
#
# COMPACT_ATOMS: atom_id res chain seq x y z
N MET A 1 51.40 -8.78 -14.61
CA MET A 1 51.50 -7.47 -15.29
C MET A 1 50.21 -7.23 -16.04
N ILE A 2 49.32 -6.39 -15.51
CA ILE A 2 48.32 -5.55 -16.20
C ILE A 2 47.82 -4.61 -15.09
N ARG A 3 48.08 -3.31 -15.26
CA ARG A 3 47.65 -2.22 -14.39
C ARG A 3 46.33 -1.67 -14.94
N LEU A 4 45.34 -1.41 -14.09
CA LEU A 4 44.30 -0.41 -14.37
C LEU A 4 44.19 0.59 -13.20
N PRO A 5 43.95 1.88 -13.50
CA PRO A 5 44.24 2.97 -12.58
C PRO A 5 43.06 3.35 -11.70
N TRP A 6 43.38 3.77 -10.48
CA TRP A 6 42.48 4.42 -9.54
C TRP A 6 42.48 5.93 -9.84
N ILE A 7 41.32 6.52 -10.06
CA ILE A 7 41.17 7.97 -10.17
C ILE A 7 40.56 8.47 -8.87
N PHE A 8 41.40 9.11 -8.06
CA PHE A 8 41.02 9.96 -6.93
C PHE A 8 40.62 11.33 -7.47
N VAL A 9 39.39 11.79 -7.19
CA VAL A 9 39.02 13.20 -7.34
C VAL A 9 38.94 13.81 -5.94
N LEU A 10 39.94 14.63 -5.64
CA LEU A 10 40.02 15.49 -4.47
C LEU A 10 39.23 16.76 -4.80
N LEU A 11 38.10 16.99 -4.12
CA LEU A 11 37.45 18.29 -4.13
C LEU A 11 37.71 18.97 -2.78
N VAL A 12 38.64 19.92 -2.80
CA VAL A 12 38.88 20.85 -1.69
C VAL A 12 37.83 21.94 -1.78
N CYS A 13 36.94 22.02 -0.79
CA CYS A 13 36.14 23.22 -0.53
C CYS A 13 36.65 23.88 0.75
N THR A 14 37.37 24.98 0.55
CA THR A 14 37.75 25.96 1.54
C THR A 14 36.57 26.88 1.81
N GLY A 15 36.17 27.05 3.08
CA GLY A 15 35.33 28.18 3.49
C GLY A 15 34.26 27.85 4.53
N CYS A 16 34.62 27.94 5.82
CA CYS A 16 33.92 28.77 6.81
C CYS A 16 34.64 28.63 8.16
N ALA A 17 35.32 29.70 8.54
CA ALA A 17 35.97 29.86 9.84
C ALA A 17 35.01 30.52 10.83
N GLY A 18 34.99 29.99 12.06
CA GLY A 18 34.91 30.77 13.30
C GLY A 18 33.54 31.18 13.83
N ARG A 19 33.09 30.50 14.90
CA ARG A 19 32.61 31.18 16.11
C ARG A 19 32.75 30.29 17.36
N GLU A 20 33.58 30.73 18.28
CA GLU A 20 33.82 30.16 19.60
C GLU A 20 32.71 30.56 20.61
N GLY A 21 32.52 29.72 21.63
CA GLY A 21 32.18 30.15 22.99
C GLY A 21 30.72 29.98 23.43
N GLY A 22 30.45 28.96 24.23
CA GLY A 22 29.18 28.81 24.94
C GLY A 22 29.14 27.60 25.89
N HIS A 23 29.74 27.74 27.08
CA HIS A 23 29.58 26.80 28.18
C HIS A 23 28.14 26.80 28.71
N GLY A 24 27.48 25.63 28.74
CA GLY A 24 26.11 25.45 29.23
C GLY A 24 25.90 24.10 29.91
N ARG A 25 26.42 24.01 31.14
CA ARG A 25 25.98 23.21 32.30
C ARG A 25 24.92 22.10 32.09
N TRP A 26 25.33 20.84 32.28
CA TRP A 26 24.43 19.70 32.51
C TRP A 26 23.87 19.75 33.94
N THR A 27 22.56 19.91 34.10
CA THR A 27 21.87 19.72 35.38
C THR A 27 21.27 18.32 35.49
N LYS A 28 21.75 17.58 36.48
CA LYS A 28 21.10 16.38 37.05
C LYS A 28 19.71 16.75 37.57
N LEU A 29 18.68 15.99 37.19
CA LEU A 29 17.51 15.79 38.04
C LEU A 29 17.45 14.32 38.45
N ALA A 30 17.64 14.10 39.76
CA ALA A 30 17.28 12.87 40.43
C ALA A 30 15.84 13.01 40.94
N ALA A 31 15.03 11.98 40.76
CA ALA A 31 13.80 11.78 41.52
C ALA A 31 13.64 10.27 41.75
N GLU A 32 13.63 9.90 43.03
CA GLU A 32 13.38 8.55 43.55
C GLU A 32 11.89 8.17 43.52
N PRO A 33 11.54 6.88 43.71
CA PRO A 33 10.24 6.31 43.34
C PRO A 33 9.28 6.13 44.53
N SER A 34 7.98 6.14 44.22
CA SER A 34 6.85 5.64 45.00
C SER A 34 5.64 5.60 44.05
N ALA A 35 4.63 4.74 44.07
CA ALA A 35 4.32 3.45 44.66
C ALA A 35 2.92 3.08 44.09
N LEU A 36 2.72 1.82 43.67
CA LEU A 36 1.48 1.01 43.68
C LEU A 36 0.10 1.65 43.41
N GLY A 37 -0.60 1.11 42.40
CA GLY A 37 -2.07 1.22 42.28
C GLY A 37 -2.63 0.53 41.04
N HIS A 38 -3.08 -0.72 41.20
CA HIS A 38 -3.93 -1.44 40.24
C HIS A 38 -5.35 -0.82 40.23
N PRO A 39 -6.12 -0.92 39.13
CA PRO A 39 -7.30 -1.80 39.21
C PRO A 39 -7.71 -2.51 37.91
N ASP A 40 -8.59 -3.49 38.12
CA ASP A 40 -9.22 -4.43 37.19
C ASP A 40 -10.36 -3.88 36.31
N GLN A 41 -10.54 -4.58 35.18
CA GLN A 41 -11.70 -4.94 34.34
C GLN A 41 -13.01 -4.07 34.25
N PRO A 42 -13.65 -4.04 33.05
CA PRO A 42 -14.95 -3.40 32.83
C PRO A 42 -16.14 -4.34 33.04
N GLN A 43 -17.21 -3.84 33.67
CA GLN A 43 -18.52 -4.52 33.76
C GLN A 43 -19.53 -3.95 32.76
N SER A 44 -20.24 -4.88 32.14
CA SER A 44 -21.42 -4.78 31.27
C SER A 44 -22.65 -4.17 31.96
N ALA A 45 -23.45 -3.40 31.21
CA ALA A 45 -24.81 -3.01 31.60
C ALA A 45 -25.79 -3.28 30.44
N GLU A 46 -26.86 -4.01 30.76
CA GLU A 46 -28.07 -4.22 29.95
C GLU A 46 -29.27 -3.47 30.61
N PRO A 47 -30.41 -3.32 29.90
CA PRO A 47 -31.23 -2.10 29.93
C PRO A 47 -32.50 -2.21 30.80
N LEU A 48 -33.15 -1.06 31.02
CA LEU A 48 -34.53 -0.99 31.55
C LEU A 48 -35.43 -0.14 30.65
N VAL A 49 -36.61 -0.71 30.46
CA VAL A 49 -37.79 -0.33 29.68
C VAL A 49 -38.64 0.71 30.44
N GLU A 50 -39.37 1.57 29.73
CA GLU A 50 -40.86 1.70 29.74
C GLU A 50 -41.38 3.13 29.45
N GLY A 51 -42.36 3.24 28.53
CA GLY A 51 -43.55 4.11 28.73
C GLY A 51 -43.77 5.39 27.90
N ASN A 52 -44.45 5.23 26.75
CA ASN A 52 -45.61 6.00 26.22
C ASN A 52 -45.65 7.55 26.17
N ASP A 53 -45.83 8.12 24.95
CA ASP A 53 -47.11 8.64 24.42
C ASP A 53 -46.98 9.77 23.35
N SER A 54 -47.71 9.59 22.25
CA SER A 54 -48.42 10.56 21.39
C SER A 54 -47.73 11.78 20.76
N ALA A 55 -47.56 11.66 19.42
CA ALA A 55 -48.03 12.58 18.36
C ALA A 55 -47.92 14.11 18.53
N LYS A 56 -47.05 14.72 17.71
CA LYS A 56 -47.38 15.93 16.92
C LYS A 56 -46.39 16.14 15.77
N ASN A 57 -46.94 16.23 14.55
CA ASN A 57 -46.31 16.88 13.42
C ASN A 57 -45.92 18.30 13.79
N ASP A 58 -44.75 18.76 13.34
CA ASP A 58 -44.57 20.10 12.79
C ASP A 58 -43.32 20.14 11.89
N SER A 59 -43.55 20.41 10.61
CA SER A 59 -42.55 20.72 9.61
C SER A 59 -41.98 22.10 9.86
N ALA A 60 -40.66 22.22 10.05
CA ALA A 60 -39.97 23.50 9.93
C ALA A 60 -38.53 23.30 9.43
N THR A 61 -38.34 23.68 8.17
CA THR A 61 -37.09 23.96 7.48
C THR A 61 -36.17 24.87 8.31
N ILE A 62 -34.97 24.39 8.65
CA ILE A 62 -33.82 25.25 8.94
C ILE A 62 -32.59 24.62 8.27
N ALA A 63 -32.20 25.18 7.13
CA ALA A 63 -30.89 24.95 6.54
C ALA A 63 -29.85 25.70 7.40
N GLN A 64 -29.16 24.97 8.27
CA GLN A 64 -27.99 25.48 8.98
C GLN A 64 -26.75 25.23 8.12
N VAL A 65 -26.24 26.30 7.52
CA VAL A 65 -24.91 26.36 6.92
C VAL A 65 -23.89 26.20 8.06
N VAL A 66 -23.23 25.05 8.12
CA VAL A 66 -22.08 24.84 9.02
C VAL A 66 -20.83 25.34 8.30
N SER A 67 -20.43 26.57 8.63
CA SER A 67 -19.10 27.08 8.30
C SER A 67 -18.07 26.28 9.09
N LEU A 68 -17.26 25.47 8.40
CA LEU A 68 -16.11 24.82 9.01
C LEU A 68 -14.96 25.83 9.07
N GLU A 69 -14.71 26.38 10.26
CA GLU A 69 -13.47 27.09 10.54
C GLU A 69 -12.28 26.11 10.46
N PRO A 70 -11.13 26.53 9.91
CA PRO A 70 -9.97 25.66 9.83
C PRO A 70 -9.44 25.39 11.24
N VAL A 71 -9.36 24.11 11.60
CA VAL A 71 -8.72 23.64 12.83
C VAL A 71 -7.28 24.15 12.84
N ALA A 72 -6.94 24.87 13.91
CA ALA A 72 -5.62 25.41 14.16
C ALA A 72 -4.54 24.33 14.01
N ALA A 73 -3.53 24.63 13.20
CA ALA A 73 -2.35 23.82 13.05
C ALA A 73 -1.66 23.66 14.42
N LEU A 74 -1.44 22.40 14.81
CA LEU A 74 -0.51 22.09 15.89
C LEU A 74 0.89 22.50 15.43
N GLU A 75 1.46 23.49 16.09
CA GLU A 75 2.85 23.94 15.93
C GLU A 75 3.80 22.75 16.06
N SER A 76 4.45 22.39 14.95
CA SER A 76 5.60 21.50 14.96
C SER A 76 6.85 22.31 15.26
N ASP A 77 7.40 22.16 16.45
CA ASP A 77 8.77 22.58 16.78
C ASP A 77 9.76 21.71 15.98
N ALA A 78 10.04 22.15 14.74
CA ALA A 78 11.17 21.68 13.95
C ALA A 78 12.26 22.77 13.99
N PRO A 79 13.51 22.45 14.36
CA PRO A 79 14.58 23.45 14.34
C PRO A 79 14.82 23.90 12.89
N GLY A 80 14.92 25.22 12.72
CA GLY A 80 14.94 25.92 11.44
C GLY A 80 15.90 25.34 10.41
N LEU A 81 15.32 24.94 9.28
CA LEU A 81 16.03 24.80 8.02
C LEU A 81 15.74 26.07 7.21
N GLU A 82 16.80 26.82 6.92
CA GLU A 82 16.77 27.97 6.03
C GLU A 82 16.17 27.57 4.66
N SER A 83 15.38 28.48 4.11
CA SER A 83 14.69 28.34 2.81
C SER A 83 15.66 27.97 1.69
N PRO A 84 15.42 26.92 0.88
CA PRO A 84 16.21 26.65 -0.32
C PRO A 84 15.68 27.49 -1.48
N GLY A 85 15.83 28.80 -1.38
CA GLY A 85 15.97 29.64 -2.55
C GLY A 85 17.40 29.49 -3.06
N GLN A 86 17.55 29.04 -4.32
CA GLN A 86 18.73 29.33 -5.14
C GLN A 86 19.95 28.39 -4.99
N ILE A 87 19.79 27.10 -5.29
CA ILE A 87 20.89 26.29 -5.86
C ILE A 87 20.35 25.36 -6.96
N MET A 88 20.00 25.93 -8.12
CA MET A 88 20.05 25.19 -9.39
C MET A 88 21.30 25.65 -10.12
N ASN A 89 22.37 24.87 -9.98
CA ASN A 89 23.56 25.01 -10.81
C ASN A 89 23.29 24.27 -12.14
N PRO A 90 23.24 24.94 -13.31
CA PRO A 90 22.83 24.32 -14.58
C PRO A 90 23.82 23.28 -15.16
N ALA A 91 24.89 22.93 -14.44
CA ALA A 91 25.96 22.05 -14.92
C ALA A 91 25.75 20.54 -14.68
N VAL A 92 24.60 20.10 -14.13
CA VAL A 92 24.33 18.67 -13.81
C VAL A 92 23.14 18.07 -14.59
N ALA A 93 22.53 18.84 -15.50
CA ALA A 93 21.36 18.39 -16.26
C ALA A 93 21.70 17.46 -17.45
N GLU A 94 22.91 17.51 -18.01
CA GLU A 94 23.28 16.70 -19.18
C GLU A 94 23.67 15.23 -18.92
N PRO A 95 24.32 14.82 -17.81
CA PRO A 95 24.76 13.42 -17.67
C PRO A 95 23.64 12.43 -17.29
N VAL A 96 22.50 12.90 -16.77
CA VAL A 96 21.38 12.03 -16.36
C VAL A 96 20.53 11.61 -17.56
N GLN A 97 20.30 12.51 -18.51
CA GLN A 97 19.53 12.23 -19.72
C GLN A 97 20.25 11.20 -20.60
N ALA A 98 21.58 11.30 -20.72
CA ALA A 98 22.41 10.37 -21.50
C ALA A 98 22.50 8.96 -20.89
N ALA A 99 22.34 8.82 -19.57
CA ALA A 99 22.33 7.53 -18.89
C ALA A 99 21.00 6.77 -19.08
N LEU A 100 19.87 7.48 -19.11
CA LEU A 100 18.55 6.91 -19.37
C LEU A 100 18.40 6.40 -20.81
N THR A 101 18.97 7.09 -21.80
CA THR A 101 18.91 6.67 -23.20
C THR A 101 19.74 5.40 -23.48
N LYS A 102 20.81 5.16 -22.72
CA LYS A 102 21.63 3.94 -22.87
C LYS A 102 20.97 2.70 -22.25
N LEU A 103 20.20 2.85 -21.18
CA LEU A 103 19.49 1.72 -20.53
C LEU A 103 18.26 1.23 -21.30
N GLN A 104 17.64 2.09 -22.13
CA GLN A 104 16.53 1.69 -23.01
C GLN A 104 16.95 0.93 -24.28
N ALA A 105 18.24 0.90 -24.61
CA ALA A 105 18.76 0.28 -25.83
C ALA A 105 19.16 -1.21 -25.69
N GLU A 106 19.13 -1.79 -24.48
CA GLU A 106 19.68 -3.12 -24.20
C GLU A 106 18.66 -4.19 -23.73
N LEU A 107 17.35 -3.96 -23.85
CA LEU A 107 16.34 -4.97 -23.50
C LEU A 107 15.77 -5.66 -24.77
N PRO A 108 15.88 -7.00 -24.92
CA PRO A 108 15.35 -7.72 -26.08
C PRO A 108 13.84 -7.99 -25.93
N VAL A 109 13.11 -7.72 -27.02
CA VAL A 109 11.68 -8.05 -27.21
C VAL A 109 11.55 -9.52 -27.63
N PRO A 110 10.64 -10.35 -27.06
CA PRO A 110 10.37 -11.66 -27.63
C PRO A 110 9.48 -11.56 -28.87
N LEU A 111 9.97 -12.19 -29.95
CA LEU A 111 9.32 -12.34 -31.24
C LEU A 111 8.11 -13.28 -31.22
N SER A 112 7.16 -12.92 -32.08
CA SER A 112 6.03 -13.69 -32.61
C SER A 112 6.39 -15.15 -32.95
N ALA A 113 5.53 -16.08 -32.52
CA ALA A 113 5.64 -17.50 -32.82
C ALA A 113 5.37 -17.78 -34.30
N ALA A 114 6.39 -18.33 -34.97
CA ALA A 114 6.36 -18.75 -36.36
C ALA A 114 5.42 -19.95 -36.58
N VAL A 115 4.50 -19.79 -37.52
CA VAL A 115 3.82 -20.88 -38.23
C VAL A 115 4.84 -21.57 -39.14
N VAL A 116 5.15 -22.83 -38.85
CA VAL A 116 5.97 -23.70 -39.70
C VAL A 116 5.03 -24.47 -40.63
N GLY A 117 5.18 -24.22 -41.93
CA GLY A 117 4.55 -24.98 -42.99
C GLY A 117 5.27 -26.31 -43.26
N GLY A 118 4.48 -27.36 -43.48
CA GLY A 118 4.88 -28.65 -44.05
C GLY A 118 3.76 -29.17 -44.97
N PRO A 119 4.08 -29.99 -45.99
CA PRO A 119 3.43 -29.93 -47.31
C PRO A 119 2.16 -30.78 -47.44
N ILE A 120 1.37 -30.40 -48.45
CA ILE A 120 0.17 -31.08 -48.93
C ILE A 120 0.51 -32.45 -49.52
N ALA A 121 -0.11 -33.50 -48.99
CA ALA A 121 -0.31 -34.77 -49.68
C ALA A 121 -1.67 -35.37 -49.25
N SER A 122 -2.53 -35.67 -50.22
CA SER A 122 -3.66 -36.61 -50.09
C SER A 122 -3.25 -37.89 -50.83
N PRO A 123 -3.67 -39.10 -50.40
CA PRO A 123 -5.04 -39.55 -50.68
C PRO A 123 -5.68 -40.49 -49.62
N SER A 124 -7.02 -40.56 -49.69
CA SER A 124 -7.92 -41.70 -49.44
C SER A 124 -7.64 -42.67 -48.28
N ASP A 125 -8.54 -42.72 -47.30
CA ASP A 125 -9.33 -43.93 -47.04
C ASP A 125 -10.53 -43.67 -46.12
N GLN A 126 -11.65 -44.30 -46.50
CA GLN A 126 -12.92 -44.31 -45.79
C GLN A 126 -12.84 -45.21 -44.56
N VAL A 127 -13.22 -44.71 -43.37
CA VAL A 127 -13.88 -45.52 -42.33
C VAL A 127 -14.83 -44.62 -41.52
N ASP A 128 -16.13 -44.91 -41.66
CA ASP A 128 -17.23 -44.75 -40.71
C ASP A 128 -17.49 -43.38 -40.04
N ARG A 129 -18.40 -42.62 -40.67
CA ARG A 129 -19.18 -41.57 -40.00
C ARG A 129 -20.30 -42.22 -39.18
N GLU A 130 -20.04 -42.44 -37.90
CA GLU A 130 -21.10 -42.57 -36.91
C GLU A 130 -21.61 -41.18 -36.55
N GLN A 131 -22.89 -40.93 -36.84
CA GLN A 131 -23.57 -39.67 -36.55
C GLN A 131 -23.71 -39.50 -35.04
N ALA A 132 -22.81 -38.74 -34.42
CA ALA A 132 -23.01 -38.22 -33.08
C ALA A 132 -24.06 -37.08 -33.13
N VAL A 133 -25.31 -37.46 -32.89
CA VAL A 133 -26.40 -36.56 -32.54
C VAL A 133 -26.13 -36.01 -31.13
N VAL A 134 -25.96 -34.69 -31.06
CA VAL A 134 -26.36 -33.76 -29.98
C VAL A 134 -25.89 -34.09 -28.55
N SER A 135 -25.02 -33.21 -28.05
CA SER A 135 -25.40 -32.43 -26.86
C SER A 135 -24.80 -31.03 -26.96
N SER A 136 -25.68 -30.05 -27.13
CA SER A 136 -25.42 -28.67 -26.74
C SER A 136 -24.83 -28.67 -25.33
N PRO A 137 -23.81 -27.85 -25.02
CA PRO A 137 -23.37 -27.71 -23.63
C PRO A 137 -24.60 -27.35 -22.79
N PRO A 138 -24.78 -27.95 -21.60
CA PRO A 138 -25.95 -27.66 -20.80
C PRO A 138 -26.00 -26.15 -20.58
N GLU A 139 -27.11 -25.54 -21.02
CA GLU A 139 -27.54 -24.25 -20.54
C GLU A 139 -27.46 -24.33 -19.01
N ALA A 140 -26.41 -23.73 -18.45
CA ALA A 140 -26.37 -23.44 -17.04
C ALA A 140 -27.49 -22.43 -16.81
N THR A 141 -28.68 -22.96 -16.56
CA THR A 141 -29.77 -22.25 -15.94
C THR A 141 -29.26 -21.88 -14.56
N PHE A 142 -28.60 -20.72 -14.48
CA PHE A 142 -28.36 -20.02 -13.23
C PHE A 142 -29.73 -19.56 -12.71
N SER A 143 -30.51 -20.49 -12.18
CA SER A 143 -31.72 -20.22 -11.39
C SER A 143 -31.35 -20.00 -9.92
N GLY A 144 -30.38 -19.12 -9.69
CA GLY A 144 -30.25 -18.44 -8.42
C GLY A 144 -30.97 -17.12 -8.55
N TRP A 145 -32.20 -17.03 -8.06
CA TRP A 145 -32.84 -15.74 -7.76
C TRP A 145 -32.04 -15.08 -6.63
N TYR A 146 -30.84 -14.59 -6.96
CA TYR A 146 -30.25 -13.53 -6.19
C TYR A 146 -31.08 -12.32 -6.55
N GLU A 147 -32.01 -11.98 -5.67
CA GLU A 147 -32.57 -10.64 -5.64
C GLU A 147 -31.35 -9.71 -5.62
N ARG A 148 -31.06 -9.08 -6.77
CA ARG A 148 -29.92 -8.19 -6.87
C ARG A 148 -30.19 -7.09 -5.88
N GLU A 149 -29.44 -7.10 -4.78
CA GLU A 149 -29.53 -6.05 -3.79
C GLU A 149 -29.28 -4.72 -4.52
N SER A 150 -30.31 -3.87 -4.56
CA SER A 150 -30.22 -2.59 -5.23
C SER A 150 -29.47 -1.63 -4.33
N LEU A 151 -28.28 -1.22 -4.77
CA LEU A 151 -27.46 -0.27 -4.04
C LEU A 151 -27.73 1.13 -4.58
N LYS A 152 -28.50 1.90 -3.81
CA LYS A 152 -28.73 3.32 -4.06
C LYS A 152 -27.48 4.12 -3.71
N ILE A 153 -26.94 4.85 -4.67
CA ILE A 153 -25.65 5.54 -4.52
C ILE A 153 -25.67 6.96 -5.12
N ASN A 154 -25.15 7.91 -4.35
CA ASN A 154 -24.79 9.27 -4.81
C ASN A 154 -23.27 9.47 -4.73
N LEU A 155 -22.77 10.55 -5.32
CA LEU A 155 -21.34 10.86 -5.28
C LEU A 155 -20.76 10.90 -3.85
N PRO A 156 -21.38 11.58 -2.86
CA PRO A 156 -20.88 11.57 -1.48
C PRO A 156 -20.76 10.17 -0.87
N THR A 157 -21.77 9.31 -1.10
CA THR A 157 -21.77 7.92 -0.60
C THR A 157 -20.67 7.12 -1.28
N ALA A 158 -20.49 7.27 -2.60
CA ALA A 158 -19.42 6.62 -3.36
C ALA A 158 -18.03 7.01 -2.84
N LEU A 159 -17.80 8.29 -2.57
CA LEU A 159 -16.53 8.77 -2.00
C LEU A 159 -16.32 8.29 -0.56
N ALA A 160 -17.39 8.23 0.25
CA ALA A 160 -17.32 7.71 1.62
C ALA A 160 -16.93 6.21 1.66
N MET A 161 -17.40 5.42 0.69
CA MET A 161 -17.02 4.00 0.58
C MET A 161 -15.50 3.81 0.40
N ILE A 162 -14.83 4.75 -0.30
CA ILE A 162 -13.36 4.74 -0.45
C ILE A 162 -12.64 4.91 0.88
N GLY A 163 -13.06 5.87 1.69
CA GLY A 163 -12.43 6.15 2.98
C GLY A 163 -12.57 5.02 4.01
N GLY A 164 -13.64 4.22 3.88
CA GLY A 164 -13.98 3.14 4.80
C GLY A 164 -13.43 1.76 4.41
N GLN A 165 -13.70 1.30 3.17
CA GLN A 165 -13.62 -0.13 2.84
C GLN A 165 -12.75 -0.45 1.61
N HIS A 166 -12.20 0.54 0.91
CA HIS A 166 -11.46 0.27 -0.31
C HIS A 166 -10.12 -0.47 -0.06
N PRO A 167 -9.87 -1.63 -0.70
CA PRO A 167 -8.73 -2.49 -0.39
C PRO A 167 -7.39 -1.81 -0.65
N ALA A 168 -7.26 -0.98 -1.69
CA ALA A 168 -6.01 -0.25 -1.94
C ALA A 168 -5.69 0.78 -0.84
N VAL A 169 -6.71 1.44 -0.28
CA VAL A 169 -6.53 2.39 0.84
C VAL A 169 -6.21 1.63 2.12
N GLY A 170 -6.89 0.52 2.38
CA GLY A 170 -6.58 -0.39 3.49
C GLY A 170 -5.14 -0.90 3.43
N ALA A 171 -4.69 -1.39 2.27
CA ALA A 171 -3.31 -1.84 2.08
C ALA A 171 -2.29 -0.71 2.28
N ALA A 172 -2.59 0.51 1.83
CA ALA A 172 -1.73 1.66 2.06
C ALA A 172 -1.62 2.01 3.55
N ARG A 173 -2.74 1.99 4.30
CA ARG A 173 -2.72 2.16 5.77
C ARG A 173 -1.89 1.09 6.48
N TRP A 174 -1.98 -0.16 6.06
CA TRP A 174 -1.15 -1.23 6.62
C TRP A 174 0.34 -1.03 6.35
N ARG A 175 0.72 -0.49 5.19
CA ARG A 175 2.12 -0.11 4.91
C ARG A 175 2.62 0.99 5.84
N VAL A 176 1.78 1.96 6.19
CA VAL A 176 2.11 2.99 7.19
C VAL A 176 2.37 2.33 8.56
N GLN A 177 1.48 1.44 9.01
CA GLN A 177 1.65 0.71 10.26
C GLN A 177 2.95 -0.12 10.27
N GLN A 178 3.25 -0.81 9.17
CA GLN A 178 4.50 -1.54 9.00
C GLN A 178 5.73 -0.61 9.11
N ALA A 179 5.69 0.57 8.48
CA ALA A 179 6.80 1.52 8.52
C ALA A 179 7.03 2.09 9.93
N TYR A 180 5.95 2.35 10.69
CA TYR A 180 6.07 2.74 12.10
C TYR A 180 6.59 1.59 12.98
N ALA A 181 6.17 0.35 12.73
CA ALA A 181 6.74 -0.81 13.42
C ALA A 181 8.24 -0.97 13.15
N GLN A 182 8.69 -0.71 11.92
CA GLN A 182 10.12 -0.68 11.58
C GLN A 182 10.87 0.46 12.27
N LEU A 183 10.23 1.63 12.40
CA LEU A 183 10.77 2.74 13.19
C LEU A 183 10.92 2.35 14.67
N ASP A 184 9.91 1.73 15.26
CA ASP A 184 9.98 1.29 16.65
C ASP A 184 11.03 0.20 16.87
N GLN A 185 11.15 -0.75 15.93
CA GLN A 185 12.25 -1.73 15.92
C GLN A 185 13.62 -1.04 15.87
N SER A 186 13.77 0.00 15.03
CA SER A 186 15.04 0.72 14.91
C SER A 186 15.41 1.50 16.18
N ARG A 187 14.43 2.00 16.94
CA ARG A 187 14.63 2.73 18.20
C ARG A 187 15.17 1.88 19.34
N VAL A 188 15.03 0.55 19.24
CA VAL A 188 15.47 -0.41 20.25
C VAL A 188 16.73 -1.18 19.85
N LEU A 189 17.38 -0.84 18.73
CA LEU A 189 18.63 -1.49 18.30
C LEU A 189 19.79 -1.37 19.30
N TRP A 190 19.72 -0.42 20.23
CA TRP A 190 20.70 -0.26 21.30
C TRP A 190 20.44 -1.17 22.51
N LEU A 191 19.27 -1.80 22.61
CA LEU A 191 18.94 -2.68 23.74
C LEU A 191 19.63 -4.05 23.59
N PRO A 192 20.11 -4.64 24.69
CA PRO A 192 20.59 -6.02 24.68
C PRO A 192 19.43 -6.99 24.44
N SER A 193 19.73 -8.10 23.77
CA SER A 193 18.81 -9.24 23.68
C SER A 193 18.96 -10.14 24.90
N ILE A 194 17.84 -10.66 25.40
CA ILE A 194 17.79 -11.59 26.53
C ILE A 194 17.32 -12.94 25.99
N GLN A 195 18.08 -13.99 26.28
CA GLN A 195 17.85 -15.35 25.82
C GLN A 195 18.00 -16.30 27.00
N SER A 196 16.92 -17.00 27.32
CA SER A 196 16.95 -18.14 28.23
C SER A 196 16.73 -19.41 27.44
N GLY A 197 17.33 -20.52 27.87
CA GLY A 197 17.06 -21.79 27.22
C GLY A 197 17.56 -22.99 28.01
N PHE A 198 17.40 -24.13 27.35
CA PHE A 198 17.90 -25.42 27.79
C PHE A 198 18.73 -26.02 26.65
N HIS A 199 19.88 -26.61 26.97
CA HIS A 199 20.73 -27.32 26.05
C HIS A 199 21.09 -28.69 26.61
N PHE A 200 20.72 -29.73 25.89
CA PHE A 200 21.18 -31.08 26.15
C PHE A 200 22.07 -31.53 25.00
N SER A 201 23.27 -31.99 25.34
CA SER A 201 24.24 -32.50 24.39
C SER A 201 24.62 -33.91 24.81
N ARG A 202 24.54 -34.86 23.90
CA ARG A 202 25.02 -36.22 24.10
C ARG A 202 25.95 -36.56 22.95
N HIS A 203 27.09 -37.14 23.28
CA HIS A 203 28.06 -37.60 22.32
C HIS A 203 28.46 -39.03 22.65
N GLU A 204 28.38 -39.89 21.64
CA GLU A 204 28.77 -41.30 21.70
C GLU A 204 29.73 -41.59 20.55
N GLY A 205 30.81 -42.31 20.84
CA GLY A 205 31.81 -42.70 19.86
C GLY A 205 33.12 -41.93 20.01
N ASN A 206 33.92 -42.00 18.95
CA ASN A 206 35.30 -41.59 18.96
C ASN A 206 35.48 -40.06 18.95
N ILE A 207 36.11 -39.50 19.98
CA ILE A 207 36.68 -38.15 20.03
C ILE A 207 38.20 -38.23 19.93
N GLN A 208 38.81 -37.33 19.16
CA GLN A 208 40.25 -37.14 19.19
C GLN A 208 40.64 -36.16 20.30
N ALA A 209 41.46 -36.59 21.26
CA ALA A 209 42.03 -35.72 22.28
C ALA A 209 43.12 -34.82 21.71
N SER A 210 43.50 -33.78 22.46
CA SER A 210 44.52 -32.79 22.05
C SER A 210 45.91 -33.40 21.86
N ASP A 211 46.19 -34.58 22.44
CA ASP A 211 47.41 -35.35 22.22
C ASP A 211 47.35 -36.25 20.97
N GLY A 212 46.24 -36.20 20.22
CA GLY A 212 46.01 -36.96 19.00
C GLY A 212 45.43 -38.35 19.23
N SER A 213 45.28 -38.80 20.48
CA SER A 213 44.70 -40.11 20.81
C SER A 213 43.20 -40.15 20.48
N ILE A 214 42.71 -41.31 20.03
CA ILE A 214 41.28 -41.54 19.76
C ILE A 214 40.68 -42.21 20.99
N LEU A 215 39.72 -41.52 21.61
CA LEU A 215 38.99 -41.98 22.79
C LEU A 215 37.56 -42.29 22.38
N ASP A 216 37.09 -43.50 22.64
CA ASP A 216 35.66 -43.79 22.60
C ASP A 216 35.02 -43.19 23.86
N VAL A 217 34.19 -42.17 23.68
CA VAL A 217 33.59 -41.41 24.78
C VAL A 217 32.07 -41.52 24.69
N ASN A 218 31.45 -41.77 25.84
CA ASN A 218 30.00 -41.62 26.01
C ASN A 218 29.73 -40.53 27.05
N ARG A 219 29.52 -39.29 26.61
CA ARG A 219 29.29 -38.14 27.49
C ARG A 219 27.94 -37.51 27.22
N SER A 220 27.27 -37.11 28.29
CA SER A 220 26.09 -36.25 28.24
C SER A 220 26.31 -35.00 29.08
N SER A 221 25.78 -33.88 28.63
CA SER A 221 25.76 -32.63 29.38
C SER A 221 24.42 -31.95 29.23
N VAL A 222 23.99 -31.33 30.31
CA VAL A 222 22.79 -30.53 30.38
C VAL A 222 23.15 -29.13 30.86
N GLN A 223 22.54 -28.13 30.24
CA GLN A 223 22.66 -26.74 30.61
C GLN A 223 21.28 -26.10 30.57
N TYR A 224 20.99 -25.23 31.52
CA TYR A 224 19.82 -24.35 31.45
C TYR A 224 20.06 -23.03 32.16
N GLY A 225 19.29 -22.01 31.78
CA GLY A 225 19.38 -20.68 32.36
C GLY A 225 19.49 -19.61 31.27
N LEU A 226 20.18 -18.52 31.58
CA LEU A 226 20.50 -17.45 30.65
C LEU A 226 21.71 -17.84 29.81
N GLY A 227 21.46 -18.10 28.52
CA GLY A 227 22.45 -18.55 27.57
C GLY A 227 22.52 -20.07 27.47
N VAL A 228 22.87 -20.57 26.30
CA VAL A 228 22.85 -22.01 25.98
C VAL A 228 23.90 -22.39 24.94
N GLY A 229 24.30 -23.65 24.96
CA GLY A 229 25.19 -24.22 23.94
C GLY A 229 26.61 -24.47 24.44
N ALA A 230 26.85 -24.46 25.76
CA ALA A 230 28.08 -25.03 26.28
C ALA A 230 28.13 -26.53 25.98
N VAL A 231 29.26 -26.98 25.43
CA VAL A 231 29.55 -28.40 25.22
C VAL A 231 30.85 -28.72 25.93
N ALA A 232 30.80 -29.58 26.95
CA ALA A 232 31.93 -29.83 27.86
C ALA A 232 32.54 -28.51 28.39
N ALA A 233 33.86 -28.36 28.28
CA ALA A 233 34.60 -27.17 28.70
C ALA A 233 34.55 -26.01 27.68
N GLY A 234 33.78 -26.15 26.60
CA GLY A 234 33.63 -25.09 25.59
C GLY A 234 32.85 -23.88 26.14
N PRO A 235 33.04 -22.70 25.53
CA PRO A 235 32.30 -21.49 25.90
C PRO A 235 30.81 -21.62 25.56
N ILE A 236 29.99 -20.76 26.16
CA ILE A 236 28.56 -20.69 25.85
C ILE A 236 28.38 -20.00 24.48
N LEU A 237 28.07 -20.79 23.45
CA LEU A 237 27.95 -20.33 22.07
C LEU A 237 26.83 -19.29 21.84
N ARG A 238 25.78 -19.28 22.69
CA ARG A 238 24.69 -18.29 22.63
C ARG A 238 24.53 -17.64 24.01
N PRO A 239 25.07 -16.42 24.20
CA PRO A 239 25.00 -15.75 25.47
C PRO A 239 23.57 -15.43 25.90
N GLY A 240 23.33 -15.42 27.22
CA GLY A 240 22.01 -15.16 27.78
C GLY A 240 21.59 -13.70 27.76
N LEU A 241 22.54 -12.80 27.96
CA LEU A 241 22.46 -11.40 27.59
C LEU A 241 23.45 -11.20 26.46
N ASN A 242 22.96 -10.78 25.31
CA ASN A 242 23.80 -10.48 24.15
C ASN A 242 23.51 -9.05 23.72
N ALA A 243 24.47 -8.16 23.99
CA ALA A 243 24.43 -6.76 23.66
C ALA A 243 25.29 -6.51 22.42
N GLN A 244 24.64 -6.36 21.26
CA GLN A 244 25.30 -6.06 20.00
C GLN A 244 25.11 -4.59 19.68
N PHE A 245 26.06 -3.77 20.09
CA PHE A 245 26.03 -2.34 19.82
C PHE A 245 26.63 -2.07 18.45
N HIS A 246 25.82 -2.24 17.40
CA HIS A 246 26.09 -1.63 16.11
C HIS A 246 25.77 -0.13 16.22
N LEU A 247 26.67 0.63 16.86
CA LEU A 247 26.42 2.03 17.22
C LEU A 247 26.07 2.90 16.01
N ALA A 248 26.67 2.64 14.85
CA ALA A 248 26.30 3.32 13.60
C ALA A 248 24.83 3.08 13.25
N ASP A 249 24.37 1.82 13.31
CA ASP A 249 22.97 1.51 13.04
C ASP A 249 22.04 2.07 14.12
N ALA A 250 22.40 1.97 15.41
CA ALA A 250 21.60 2.52 16.50
C ALA A 250 21.41 4.05 16.40
N ILE A 251 22.38 4.78 15.84
CA ILE A 251 22.30 6.24 15.63
C ILE A 251 21.51 6.60 14.37
N PHE A 252 21.79 5.95 13.24
CA PHE A 252 21.26 6.38 11.94
C PHE A 252 19.96 5.66 11.53
N GLN A 253 19.75 4.39 11.90
CA GLN A 253 18.55 3.64 11.50
C GLN A 253 17.25 4.28 11.96
N PRO A 254 17.12 4.84 13.18
CA PRO A 254 15.91 5.55 13.59
C PRO A 254 15.59 6.78 12.73
N ARG A 255 16.59 7.46 12.18
CA ARG A 255 16.40 8.62 11.29
C ARG A 255 15.96 8.17 9.91
N ILE A 256 16.62 7.13 9.38
CA ILE A 256 16.27 6.49 8.10
C ILE A 256 14.82 5.98 8.15
N ALA A 257 14.49 5.16 9.16
CA ALA A 257 13.18 4.55 9.33
C ALA A 257 12.08 5.60 9.56
N ARG A 258 12.39 6.71 10.26
CA ARG A 258 11.45 7.83 10.43
C ARG A 258 11.11 8.48 9.09
N ASN A 259 12.11 8.81 8.29
CA ASN A 259 11.90 9.39 6.96
C ASN A 259 11.14 8.41 6.04
N GLN A 260 11.39 7.10 6.17
CA GLN A 260 10.61 6.07 5.46
C GLN A 260 9.15 5.98 5.96
N ALA A 261 8.90 6.15 7.25
CA ALA A 261 7.54 6.20 7.80
C ALA A 261 6.77 7.43 7.29
N TRP A 262 7.42 8.60 7.22
CA TRP A 262 6.84 9.79 6.59
C TRP A 262 6.57 9.60 5.10
N ALA A 263 7.49 8.95 4.37
CA ALA A 263 7.26 8.59 2.98
C ALA A 263 6.03 7.69 2.81
N ALA A 264 5.90 6.65 3.66
CA ALA A 264 4.75 5.75 3.63
C ALA A 264 3.42 6.47 3.93
N ASP A 265 3.42 7.42 4.87
CA ASP A 265 2.24 8.22 5.21
C ASP A 265 1.78 9.09 4.01
N HIS A 266 2.73 9.78 3.37
CA HIS A 266 2.44 10.54 2.16
C HIS A 266 1.99 9.65 0.99
N ALA A 267 2.59 8.47 0.81
CA ALA A 267 2.16 7.50 -0.19
C ALA A 267 0.71 7.02 0.05
N ALA A 268 0.30 6.87 1.32
CA ALA A 268 -1.06 6.52 1.68
C ALA A 268 -2.05 7.65 1.35
N ALA A 269 -1.69 8.90 1.65
CA ALA A 269 -2.49 10.07 1.25
C ALA A 269 -2.63 10.17 -0.28
N ALA A 270 -1.55 9.96 -1.04
CA ALA A 270 -1.58 9.93 -2.49
C ALA A 270 -2.50 8.82 -3.04
N THR A 271 -2.46 7.64 -2.43
CA THR A 271 -3.33 6.51 -2.79
C THR A 271 -4.79 6.86 -2.54
N LEU A 272 -5.13 7.42 -1.39
CA LEU A 272 -6.48 7.88 -1.07
C LEU A 272 -6.99 8.90 -2.09
N ASN A 273 -6.21 9.94 -2.39
CA ASN A 273 -6.59 10.97 -3.35
C ASN A 273 -6.82 10.40 -4.75
N ARG A 274 -5.99 9.43 -5.17
CA ARG A 274 -6.15 8.74 -6.46
C ARG A 274 -7.46 7.95 -6.52
N GLN A 275 -7.76 7.16 -5.49
CA GLN A 275 -9.00 6.37 -5.46
C GLN A 275 -10.25 7.25 -5.41
N LEU A 276 -10.24 8.35 -4.63
CA LEU A 276 -11.34 9.32 -4.62
C LEU A 276 -11.58 9.93 -5.99
N ARG A 277 -10.51 10.33 -6.70
CA ARG A 277 -10.60 10.85 -8.07
C ARG A 277 -11.18 9.79 -9.02
N ASP A 278 -10.66 8.57 -8.98
CA ASP A 278 -11.04 7.51 -9.91
C ASP A 278 -12.52 7.14 -9.77
N VAL A 279 -13.01 7.04 -8.53
CA VAL A 279 -14.44 6.83 -8.25
C VAL A 279 -15.27 8.04 -8.68
N ALA A 280 -14.83 9.26 -8.43
CA ALA A 280 -15.56 10.45 -8.86
C ALA A 280 -15.74 10.46 -10.39
N VAL A 281 -14.67 10.17 -11.14
CA VAL A 281 -14.71 10.10 -12.61
C VAL A 281 -15.63 8.97 -13.08
N ALA A 282 -15.50 7.76 -12.51
CA ALA A 282 -16.34 6.63 -12.86
C ALA A 282 -17.83 6.89 -12.57
N TYR A 283 -18.13 7.54 -11.43
CA TYR A 283 -19.49 7.93 -11.04
C TYR A 283 -20.10 8.90 -12.04
N TYR A 284 -19.36 9.95 -12.44
CA TYR A 284 -19.84 10.91 -13.43
C TYR A 284 -20.03 10.29 -14.82
N GLN A 285 -19.15 9.38 -15.24
CA GLN A 285 -19.32 8.65 -16.50
C GLN A 285 -20.57 7.76 -16.51
N TRP A 286 -20.88 7.14 -15.37
CA TRP A 286 -22.11 6.36 -15.23
C TRP A 286 -23.36 7.24 -15.24
N LEU A 287 -23.34 8.38 -14.55
CA LEU A 287 -24.41 9.37 -14.58
C LEU A 287 -24.64 9.94 -15.99
N ASP A 288 -23.56 10.24 -16.72
CA ASP A 288 -23.61 10.69 -18.12
C ASP A 288 -24.30 9.65 -19.01
N ALA A 289 -23.94 8.37 -18.88
CA ALA A 289 -24.59 7.28 -19.62
C ALA A 289 -26.10 7.17 -19.28
N GLN A 290 -26.47 7.31 -18.01
CA GLN A 290 -27.88 7.31 -17.56
C GLN A 290 -28.67 8.46 -18.19
N GLN A 291 -28.09 9.66 -18.24
CA GLN A 291 -28.73 10.82 -18.89
C GLN A 291 -28.83 10.63 -20.40
N GLY A 292 -27.77 10.10 -21.03
CA GLY A 292 -27.75 9.77 -22.45
C GLY A 292 -28.90 8.82 -22.83
N LEU A 293 -29.16 7.78 -22.03
CA LEU A 293 -30.28 6.87 -22.28
C LEU A 293 -31.63 7.60 -22.18
N ARG A 294 -31.85 8.45 -21.17
CA ARG A 294 -33.10 9.23 -21.05
C ARG A 294 -33.34 10.14 -22.26
N ILE A 295 -32.28 10.74 -22.81
CA ILE A 295 -32.36 11.55 -24.03
C ILE A 295 -32.74 10.67 -25.23
N LEU A 296 -32.16 9.47 -25.33
CA LEU A 296 -32.48 8.51 -26.39
C LEU A 296 -33.92 8.02 -26.29
N GLU A 297 -34.43 7.72 -25.10
CA GLU A 297 -35.83 7.36 -24.86
C GLU A 297 -36.79 8.46 -25.30
N ALA A 298 -36.51 9.72 -24.95
CA ALA A 298 -37.29 10.86 -25.40
C ALA A 298 -37.19 11.08 -26.92
N THR A 299 -36.05 10.74 -27.52
CA THR A 299 -35.84 10.82 -28.98
C THR A 299 -36.65 9.73 -29.69
N LEU A 300 -36.65 8.50 -29.16
CA LEU A 300 -37.44 7.39 -29.69
C LEU A 300 -38.93 7.74 -29.71
N GLN A 301 -39.48 8.21 -28.59
CA GLN A 301 -40.89 8.60 -28.51
C GLN A 301 -41.28 9.68 -29.54
N ARG A 302 -40.37 10.65 -29.80
CA ARG A 302 -40.59 11.69 -30.81
C ARG A 302 -40.51 11.13 -32.23
N MET A 303 -39.59 10.21 -32.50
CA MET A 303 -39.42 9.58 -33.80
C MET A 303 -40.57 8.62 -34.13
N GLU A 304 -41.09 7.88 -33.16
CA GLU A 304 -42.31 7.07 -33.32
C GLU A 304 -43.49 7.94 -33.77
N GLY A 305 -43.68 9.08 -33.10
CA GLY A 305 -44.74 10.04 -33.46
C GLY A 305 -44.55 10.64 -34.85
N LEU A 306 -43.31 11.00 -35.22
CA LEU A 306 -43.01 11.57 -36.52
C LEU A 306 -43.14 10.54 -37.65
N SER A 307 -42.65 9.31 -37.45
CA SER A 307 -42.79 8.20 -38.41
C SER A 307 -44.26 7.91 -38.68
N LYS A 308 -45.07 7.81 -37.63
CA LYS A 308 -46.52 7.59 -37.78
C LYS A 308 -47.19 8.73 -38.55
N LEU A 309 -46.85 9.98 -38.23
CA LEU A 309 -47.39 11.13 -38.95
C LEU A 309 -47.02 11.11 -40.44
N THR A 310 -45.77 10.80 -40.78
CA THR A 310 -45.35 10.71 -42.18
C THR A 310 -45.97 9.53 -42.91
N ASP A 311 -46.16 8.39 -42.24
CA ASP A 311 -46.87 7.23 -42.79
C ASP A 311 -48.33 7.60 -43.11
N ASP A 312 -49.06 8.20 -42.17
CA ASP A 312 -50.46 8.62 -42.35
C ASP A 312 -50.63 9.61 -43.53
N PHE A 313 -49.68 10.57 -43.70
CA PHE A 313 -49.70 11.51 -44.81
C PHE A 313 -49.39 10.84 -46.16
N ALA A 314 -48.48 9.87 -46.19
CA ALA A 314 -48.17 9.11 -47.39
C ALA A 314 -49.37 8.23 -47.83
N GLU A 315 -50.03 7.55 -46.88
CA GLU A 315 -51.22 6.72 -47.14
C GLU A 315 -52.39 7.53 -47.71
N THR A 316 -52.57 8.77 -47.26
CA THR A 316 -53.61 9.67 -47.75
C THR A 316 -53.24 10.41 -49.04
N GLY A 317 -52.03 10.18 -49.58
CA GLY A 317 -51.51 10.83 -50.78
C GLY A 317 -51.13 12.31 -50.58
N GLN A 318 -51.08 12.78 -49.32
CA GLN A 318 -50.70 14.15 -48.95
C GLN A 318 -49.18 14.30 -48.69
N GLY A 319 -48.45 13.19 -48.62
CA GLY A 319 -47.00 13.12 -48.46
C GLY A 319 -46.32 12.16 -49.45
N LEU A 320 -44.99 12.19 -49.51
CA LEU A 320 -44.20 11.31 -50.36
C LEU A 320 -43.88 10.00 -49.64
N GLN A 321 -44.06 8.85 -50.31
CA GLN A 321 -43.66 7.54 -49.77
C GLN A 321 -42.18 7.49 -49.39
N ALA A 322 -41.31 8.19 -50.14
CA ALA A 322 -39.90 8.26 -49.85
C ALA A 322 -39.58 8.92 -48.49
N ASP A 323 -40.40 9.89 -48.07
CA ASP A 323 -40.23 10.54 -46.76
C ASP A 323 -40.68 9.61 -45.62
N ALA A 324 -41.77 8.86 -45.83
CA ALA A 324 -42.22 7.81 -44.91
C ALA A 324 -41.17 6.70 -44.74
N ASP A 325 -40.64 6.16 -45.84
CA ASP A 325 -39.60 5.13 -45.82
C ASP A 325 -38.31 5.63 -45.14
N ARG A 326 -37.95 6.91 -45.35
CA ARG A 326 -36.82 7.55 -44.65
C ARG A 326 -37.08 7.62 -43.14
N MET A 327 -38.25 8.11 -42.73
CA MET A 327 -38.57 8.22 -41.31
C MET A 327 -38.61 6.87 -40.60
N ARG A 328 -39.12 5.84 -41.28
CA ARG A 328 -39.10 4.46 -40.78
C ARG A 328 -37.67 3.95 -40.58
N THR A 329 -36.76 4.29 -41.49
CA THR A 329 -35.33 3.95 -41.37
C THR A 329 -34.68 4.69 -40.19
N GLU A 330 -34.96 5.99 -40.03
CA GLU A 330 -34.45 6.77 -38.89
C GLU A 330 -34.97 6.25 -37.55
N LEU A 331 -36.22 5.79 -37.48
CA LEU A 331 -36.78 5.16 -36.29
C LEU A 331 -35.97 3.92 -35.89
N ILE A 332 -35.71 3.01 -36.85
CA ILE A 332 -34.90 1.81 -36.61
C ILE A 332 -33.49 2.19 -36.13
N LEU A 333 -32.85 3.21 -36.71
CA LEU A 333 -31.54 3.68 -36.26
C LEU A 333 -31.57 4.23 -34.82
N VAL A 334 -32.68 4.83 -34.39
CA VAL A 334 -32.85 5.31 -33.01
C VAL A 334 -33.11 4.15 -32.05
N GLU A 335 -33.85 3.12 -32.47
CA GLU A 335 -34.03 1.87 -31.71
C GLU A 335 -32.67 1.19 -31.46
N ASP A 336 -31.82 1.08 -32.48
CA ASP A 336 -30.47 0.53 -32.34
C ASP A 336 -29.61 1.35 -31.34
N ARG A 337 -29.64 2.68 -31.46
CA ARG A 337 -28.93 3.56 -30.52
C ARG A 337 -29.42 3.42 -29.08
N LEU A 338 -30.71 3.13 -28.88
CA LEU A 338 -31.28 2.90 -27.54
C LEU A 338 -30.72 1.62 -26.92
N VAL A 339 -30.52 0.56 -27.70
CA VAL A 339 -29.85 -0.67 -27.24
C VAL A 339 -28.39 -0.36 -26.88
N GLU A 340 -27.63 0.34 -27.74
CA GLU A 340 -26.27 0.77 -27.42
C GLU A 340 -26.20 1.63 -26.14
N GLY A 341 -27.20 2.49 -25.93
CA GLY A 341 -27.30 3.33 -24.74
C GLY A 341 -27.41 2.52 -23.45
N ARG A 342 -28.18 1.42 -23.48
CA ARG A 342 -28.30 0.48 -22.35
C ARG A 342 -26.98 -0.23 -22.08
N GLU A 343 -26.31 -0.71 -23.13
CA GLU A 343 -25.00 -1.35 -23.01
C GLU A 343 -23.96 -0.39 -22.39
N ARG A 344 -23.99 0.90 -22.75
CA ARG A 344 -23.09 1.90 -22.16
C ARG A 344 -23.32 2.08 -20.66
N ILE A 345 -24.57 2.03 -20.20
CA ILE A 345 -24.88 2.08 -18.75
C ILE A 345 -24.32 0.84 -18.07
N ASP A 346 -24.53 -0.35 -18.64
CA ASP A 346 -24.04 -1.60 -18.06
C ASP A 346 -22.51 -1.57 -17.91
N VAL A 347 -21.79 -1.17 -18.98
CA VAL A 347 -20.32 -1.01 -18.95
C VAL A 347 -19.87 0.05 -17.94
N ALA A 348 -20.52 1.22 -17.90
CA ALA A 348 -20.15 2.29 -16.98
C ALA A 348 -20.43 1.90 -15.51
N SER A 349 -21.54 1.19 -15.26
CA SER A 349 -21.86 0.68 -13.92
C SER A 349 -20.86 -0.38 -13.46
N ALA A 350 -20.43 -1.28 -14.36
CA ALA A 350 -19.41 -2.28 -14.05
C ALA A 350 -18.06 -1.63 -13.70
N ARG A 351 -17.66 -0.58 -14.43
CA ARG A 351 -16.45 0.22 -14.12
C ARG A 351 -16.57 0.92 -12.76
N LEU A 352 -17.74 1.44 -12.43
CA LEU A 352 -17.97 2.05 -11.11
C LEU A 352 -17.87 1.00 -9.99
N ILE A 353 -18.50 -0.17 -10.15
CA ILE A 353 -18.39 -1.30 -9.21
C ILE A 353 -16.93 -1.71 -9.00
N GLU A 354 -16.16 -1.83 -10.10
CA GLU A 354 -14.72 -2.12 -10.07
C GLU A 354 -13.96 -1.05 -9.27
N SER A 355 -14.17 0.24 -9.58
CA SER A 355 -13.50 1.35 -8.90
C SER A 355 -13.85 1.45 -7.40
N LEU A 356 -15.07 1.07 -7.02
CA LEU A 356 -15.50 1.00 -5.62
C LEU A 356 -14.97 -0.24 -4.91
N SER A 357 -14.50 -1.24 -5.65
CA SER A 357 -14.12 -2.57 -5.13
C SER A 357 -15.26 -3.24 -4.33
N VAL A 358 -16.51 -3.10 -4.81
CA VAL A 358 -17.71 -3.74 -4.19
C VAL A 358 -18.11 -5.00 -4.94
N SER A 359 -18.93 -5.85 -4.32
CA SER A 359 -19.41 -7.10 -4.94
C SER A 359 -20.21 -6.81 -6.21
N TYR A 360 -19.97 -7.60 -7.27
CA TYR A 360 -20.66 -7.51 -8.57
C TYR A 360 -22.14 -7.93 -8.51
N SER A 361 -22.60 -8.50 -7.40
CA SER A 361 -24.01 -8.90 -7.22
C SER A 361 -24.97 -7.71 -7.01
N SER A 362 -24.45 -6.52 -6.73
CA SER A 362 -25.26 -5.34 -6.42
C SER A 362 -25.65 -4.58 -7.69
N GLN A 363 -26.94 -4.34 -7.90
CA GLN A 363 -27.41 -3.47 -8.98
C GLN A 363 -27.34 -2.01 -8.51
N LEU A 364 -26.60 -1.16 -9.23
CA LEU A 364 -26.50 0.25 -8.85
C LEU A 364 -27.73 1.05 -9.30
N GLU A 365 -28.25 1.88 -8.40
CA GLU A 365 -29.32 2.83 -8.69
C GLU A 365 -28.86 4.26 -8.33
N PRO A 366 -28.85 5.21 -9.28
CA PRO A 366 -28.37 6.56 -9.00
C PRO A 366 -29.42 7.29 -8.16
N MET A 367 -28.98 7.89 -7.05
CA MET A 367 -29.82 8.82 -6.29
C MET A 367 -29.84 10.22 -6.90
N ASP A 368 -28.82 10.56 -7.69
CA ASP A 368 -28.67 11.86 -8.34
C ASP A 368 -29.48 11.88 -9.65
N LEU A 369 -30.29 12.93 -9.83
CA LEU A 369 -31.21 13.03 -10.97
C LEU A 369 -30.55 13.57 -12.24
N THR A 370 -29.48 14.36 -12.07
CA THR A 370 -28.74 15.01 -13.16
C THR A 370 -27.26 15.16 -12.81
N VAL A 371 -26.40 15.17 -13.84
CA VAL A 371 -25.01 15.62 -13.69
C VAL A 371 -25.03 17.09 -13.27
N LEU A 372 -24.56 17.38 -12.05
CA LEU A 372 -24.31 18.73 -11.57
C LEU A 372 -22.81 19.05 -11.77
N PRO A 373 -22.46 20.13 -12.49
CA PRO A 373 -21.08 20.56 -12.60
C PRO A 373 -20.57 20.98 -11.21
N LEU A 374 -19.46 20.38 -10.78
CA LEU A 374 -18.76 20.79 -9.57
C LEU A 374 -17.71 21.82 -9.91
N GLU A 375 -17.83 23.01 -9.31
CA GLU A 375 -16.80 24.03 -9.36
C GLU A 375 -15.78 23.77 -8.23
N TRP A 376 -14.66 23.15 -8.59
CA TRP A 376 -13.58 22.84 -7.64
C TRP A 376 -12.64 24.03 -7.39
N VAL A 377 -12.51 24.90 -8.38
CA VAL A 377 -11.63 26.07 -8.40
C VAL A 377 -12.34 27.15 -9.21
N ALA A 378 -12.34 28.39 -8.72
CA ALA A 378 -12.91 29.52 -9.45
C ALA A 378 -12.23 29.66 -10.82
N ALA A 379 -13.01 29.82 -11.89
CA ALA A 379 -12.52 29.86 -13.26
C ALA A 379 -11.49 30.99 -13.50
N GLU A 380 -11.55 32.07 -12.71
CA GLU A 380 -10.63 33.20 -12.72
C GLU A 380 -9.31 32.97 -11.96
N SER A 381 -9.06 31.78 -11.41
CA SER A 381 -7.83 31.49 -10.67
C SER A 381 -6.60 31.49 -11.57
N GLU A 382 -5.53 32.17 -11.14
CA GLU A 382 -4.28 32.22 -11.90
C GLU A 382 -3.51 30.89 -11.84
N ASP A 383 -3.19 30.33 -13.01
CA ASP A 383 -2.47 29.05 -13.17
C ASP A 383 -1.20 28.97 -12.32
N GLY A 384 -0.40 30.04 -12.26
CA GLY A 384 0.83 30.08 -11.47
C GLY A 384 0.59 29.81 -9.98
N ARG A 385 -0.50 30.34 -9.41
CA ARG A 385 -0.88 30.10 -8.02
C ARG A 385 -1.32 28.65 -7.82
N LEU A 386 -2.07 28.07 -8.76
CA LEU A 386 -2.49 26.66 -8.69
C LEU A 386 -1.30 25.70 -8.78
N ILE A 387 -0.35 25.97 -9.68
CA ILE A 387 0.88 25.18 -9.82
C ILE A 387 1.71 25.25 -8.54
N SER A 388 1.92 26.44 -7.97
CA SER A 388 2.66 26.58 -6.72
C SER A 388 1.99 25.84 -5.55
N THR A 389 0.66 25.92 -5.46
CA THR A 389 -0.12 25.17 -4.46
C THR A 389 0.03 23.66 -4.65
N ALA A 390 -0.03 23.19 -5.89
CA ALA A 390 0.17 21.78 -6.22
C ALA A 390 1.58 21.31 -5.82
N LEU A 391 2.63 22.07 -6.15
CA LEU A 391 4.01 21.69 -5.80
C LEU A 391 4.24 21.61 -4.28
N LEU A 392 3.56 22.45 -3.49
CA LEU A 392 3.66 22.45 -2.03
C LEU A 392 2.84 21.37 -1.35
N MET A 393 1.65 21.06 -1.89
CA MET A 393 0.67 20.21 -1.20
C MET A 393 0.62 18.78 -1.72
N ARG A 394 1.20 18.50 -2.89
CA ARG A 394 1.10 17.19 -3.54
C ARG A 394 1.79 16.08 -2.73
N PRO A 395 1.05 15.06 -2.27
CA PRO A 395 1.60 14.01 -1.43
C PRO A 395 2.69 13.18 -2.13
N GLU A 396 2.62 12.96 -3.45
CA GLU A 396 3.66 12.23 -4.19
C GLU A 396 5.03 12.93 -4.17
N LEU A 397 5.03 14.27 -4.14
CA LEU A 397 6.26 15.05 -4.01
C LEU A 397 6.80 14.98 -2.58
N LYS A 398 5.93 15.03 -1.57
CA LYS A 398 6.33 14.87 -0.17
C LYS A 398 6.86 13.48 0.15
N GLU A 399 6.28 12.43 -0.45
CA GLU A 399 6.81 11.06 -0.43
C GLU A 399 8.22 11.04 -1.01
N SER A 400 8.40 11.58 -2.21
CA SER A 400 9.70 11.63 -2.89
C SER A 400 10.76 12.39 -2.07
N GLN A 401 10.38 13.53 -1.48
CA GLN A 401 11.25 14.31 -0.58
C GLN A 401 11.66 13.50 0.66
N SER A 402 10.72 12.77 1.27
CA SER A 402 10.99 11.93 2.43
C SER A 402 11.90 10.75 2.10
N LEU A 403 11.74 10.15 0.92
CA LEU A 403 12.65 9.11 0.43
C LEU A 403 14.06 9.63 0.16
N VAL A 404 14.18 10.84 -0.40
CA VAL A 404 15.48 11.50 -0.56
C VAL A 404 16.13 11.76 0.80
N ALA A 405 15.37 12.26 1.77
CA ALA A 405 15.86 12.45 3.13
C ALA A 405 16.32 11.12 3.77
N ALA A 406 15.57 10.03 3.57
CA ALA A 406 15.99 8.70 4.01
C ALA A 406 17.31 8.24 3.35
N ALA A 407 17.47 8.50 2.05
CA ALA A 407 18.69 8.19 1.31
C ALA A 407 19.90 9.02 1.78
N CYS A 408 19.70 10.30 2.10
CA CYS A 408 20.73 11.15 2.70
C CYS A 408 21.21 10.60 4.06
N GLU A 409 20.29 10.16 4.92
CA GLU A 409 20.64 9.52 6.19
C GLU A 409 21.38 8.19 5.99
N GLN A 410 21.00 7.39 4.99
CA GLN A 410 21.72 6.18 4.62
C GLN A 410 23.14 6.48 4.12
N TYR A 411 23.31 7.56 3.36
CA TYR A 411 24.62 8.01 2.91
C TYR A 411 25.50 8.43 4.09
N GLU A 412 24.98 9.23 5.02
CA GLU A 412 25.73 9.61 6.22
C GLU A 412 26.08 8.39 7.09
N ARG A 413 25.16 7.41 7.20
CA ARG A 413 25.46 6.12 7.84
C ARG A 413 26.65 5.43 7.19
N GLN A 414 26.67 5.29 5.86
CA GLN A 414 27.77 4.62 5.16
C GLN A 414 29.10 5.38 5.30
N LYS A 415 29.05 6.71 5.27
CA LYS A 415 30.23 7.57 5.43
C LYS A 415 30.86 7.46 6.81
N TYR A 416 30.04 7.42 7.87
CA TYR A 416 30.53 7.38 9.25
C TYR A 416 30.64 5.97 9.84
N ALA A 417 29.97 4.96 9.28
CA ALA A 417 30.02 3.59 9.80
C ALA A 417 31.43 3.04 10.03
N PRO A 418 32.43 3.26 9.15
CA PRO A 418 33.80 2.78 9.39
C PRO A 418 34.50 3.44 10.59
N LEU A 419 34.04 4.63 11.01
CA LEU A 419 34.63 5.41 12.10
C LEU A 419 33.98 5.10 13.46
N VAL A 420 32.86 4.37 13.45
CA VAL A 420 32.10 4.03 14.64
C VAL A 420 32.37 2.56 14.97
N PRO A 421 32.94 2.24 16.16
CA PRO A 421 33.20 0.86 16.53
C PRO A 421 31.88 0.11 16.78
N SER A 422 31.89 -1.19 16.46
CA SER A 422 30.87 -2.13 16.92
C SER A 422 31.39 -2.87 18.16
N LEU A 423 30.57 -2.95 19.20
CA LEU A 423 30.88 -3.69 20.43
C LEU A 423 29.90 -4.88 20.55
N VAL A 424 30.42 -6.06 20.84
CA VAL A 424 29.60 -7.24 21.17
C VAL A 424 29.95 -7.64 22.58
N LEU A 425 28.94 -7.73 23.47
CA LEU A 425 29.13 -8.22 24.83
C LEU A 425 28.16 -9.37 25.08
N GLY A 426 28.70 -10.48 25.56
CA GLY A 426 27.97 -11.65 26.01
C GLY A 426 28.08 -11.81 27.52
N PHE A 427 26.95 -12.04 28.17
CA PHE A 427 26.92 -12.52 29.55
C PHE A 427 26.00 -13.72 29.64
N SER A 428 26.47 -14.79 30.28
CA SER A 428 25.70 -16.00 30.48
C SER A 428 25.72 -16.39 31.95
N SER A 429 24.59 -16.89 32.42
CA SER A 429 24.40 -17.33 33.80
C SER A 429 23.42 -18.48 33.80
N GLY A 430 23.84 -19.64 34.27
CA GLY A 430 22.97 -20.81 34.31
C GLY A 430 23.55 -21.93 35.13
N GLU A 431 22.88 -23.08 35.06
CA GLU A 431 23.37 -24.30 35.66
C GLU A 431 23.90 -25.22 34.55
N PHE A 432 25.02 -25.88 34.84
CA PHE A 432 25.64 -26.85 33.94
C PHE A 432 25.93 -28.12 34.71
N GLY A 433 25.50 -29.25 34.17
CA GLY A 433 25.83 -30.58 34.68
C GLY A 433 26.24 -31.51 33.56
N GLY A 434 26.94 -32.58 33.91
CA GLY A 434 27.42 -33.55 32.93
C GLY A 434 27.70 -34.90 33.55
N GLY A 435 27.84 -35.91 32.70
CA GLY A 435 28.16 -37.25 33.13
C GLY A 435 28.32 -38.22 31.97
N VAL A 436 28.32 -39.50 32.30
CA VAL A 436 28.59 -40.60 31.36
C VAL A 436 27.27 -41.30 31.00
N GLY A 437 27.03 -41.54 29.71
CA GLY A 437 25.81 -42.21 29.26
C GLY A 437 24.54 -41.47 29.64
N ASN A 438 23.62 -42.17 30.31
CA ASN A 438 22.34 -41.61 30.78
C ASN A 438 22.44 -40.92 32.15
N GLN A 439 23.62 -40.90 32.78
CA GLN A 439 23.79 -40.30 34.09
C GLN A 439 24.19 -38.84 33.95
N LEU A 440 23.37 -37.94 34.46
CA LEU A 440 23.68 -36.51 34.63
C LEU A 440 23.93 -36.26 36.11
N SER A 441 25.06 -35.65 36.44
CA SER A 441 25.42 -35.31 37.81
C SER A 441 26.19 -33.97 37.85
N ASN A 442 26.52 -33.52 39.07
CA ASN A 442 27.32 -32.31 39.31
C ASN A 442 26.77 -31.06 38.60
N VAL A 443 25.46 -30.81 38.77
CA VAL A 443 24.81 -29.60 38.28
C VAL A 443 25.15 -28.45 39.22
N GLU A 444 25.90 -27.48 38.74
CA GLU A 444 26.31 -26.29 39.50
C GLU A 444 26.18 -25.01 38.67
N GLY A 445 26.19 -23.87 39.35
CA GLY A 445 26.14 -22.56 38.72
C GLY A 445 27.39 -22.27 37.88
N ARG A 446 27.19 -21.75 36.68
CA ARG A 446 28.22 -21.33 35.74
C ARG A 446 27.92 -19.92 35.23
N TYR A 447 28.96 -19.08 35.20
CA TYR A 447 28.91 -17.71 34.70
C TYR A 447 30.02 -17.50 33.68
N ASP A 448 29.66 -17.07 32.47
CA ASP A 448 30.59 -16.79 31.40
C ASP A 448 30.39 -15.35 30.92
N LEU A 449 31.49 -14.66 30.60
CA LEU A 449 31.49 -13.28 30.09
C LEU A 449 32.38 -13.24 28.85
N ASP A 450 31.78 -12.85 27.72
CA ASP A 450 32.39 -12.81 26.40
C ASP A 450 32.38 -11.36 25.88
N ALA A 451 33.44 -10.91 25.21
CA ALA A 451 33.56 -9.55 24.68
C ALA A 451 34.40 -9.48 23.40
#